data_AF-A0A134CKW0-F1
#
_entry.id   AF-A0A134CKW0-F1
#
_cell.length_a   1.000
_cell.length_b   1.000
_cell.length_c   1.000
_cell.angle_alpha   90.00
_cell.angle_beta   90.00
_cell.angle_gamma   90.00
#
_symmetry.space_group_name_H-M   'P 1'
#
loop_
_entity.id
_entity.type
_entity.pdbx_description
1 polymer ?
#
loop_
_entity_poly.entity_id
_entity_poly.type
_entity_poly.pdbx_seq_one_letter_code
_entity_poly.pdbx_strand_id
1 'polypeptide(L)' 'MQKKNHVKNVEFHAAYAADYLSQAAKKGNSADIIVLDSIRAGCSEKVIDVISEIKPKKIVYISCNVSTLARDIE' A
#
# COMPACT_ATOMS: atom_id res chain seq x y z
N MET A 1 -15.72 -0.76 -12.03
CA MET A 1 -15.63 -1.72 -10.92
C MET A 1 -16.80 -1.58 -9.95
N GLN A 2 -16.87 -0.54 -9.11
CA GLN A 2 -17.95 -0.36 -8.10
C GLN A 2 -19.38 -0.53 -8.64
N LYS A 3 -19.76 0.25 -9.68
CA LYS A 3 -21.12 0.19 -10.26
C LYS A 3 -21.47 -1.18 -10.84
N LYS A 4 -20.51 -1.89 -11.43
CA LYS A 4 -20.73 -3.22 -12.02
C LYS A 4 -20.89 -4.30 -10.95
N ASN A 5 -20.22 -4.13 -9.80
CA ASN A 5 -20.19 -5.12 -8.71
C ASN A 5 -21.12 -4.75 -7.54
N HIS A 6 -21.87 -3.64 -7.63
CA HIS A 6 -22.76 -3.13 -6.57
C HIS A 6 -22.07 -2.92 -5.20
N VAL A 7 -20.78 -2.58 -5.21
CA VAL A 7 -19.98 -2.32 -3.99
C VAL A 7 -19.96 -0.84 -3.67
N LYS A 8 -20.22 -0.48 -2.40
CA LYS A 8 -20.33 0.91 -1.92
C LYS A 8 -19.22 1.35 -0.95
N ASN A 9 -18.49 0.40 -0.36
CA ASN A 9 -17.46 0.61 0.67
C ASN A 9 -16.04 0.59 0.10
N VAL A 10 -15.86 1.11 -1.11
CA VAL A 10 -14.57 1.16 -1.79
C VAL A 10 -14.37 2.59 -2.28
N GLU A 11 -13.16 3.10 -2.17
CA GLU A 11 -12.74 4.37 -2.75
C GLU A 11 -11.54 4.13 -3.67
N PHE A 12 -11.48 4.86 -4.78
CA PHE A 12 -10.34 4.82 -5.70
C PHE A 12 -9.68 6.19 -5.73
N HIS A 13 -8.36 6.19 -5.64
CA HIS A 13 -7.57 7.42 -5.66
C HIS A 13 -6.55 7.34 -6.80
N ALA A 14 -6.57 8.34 -7.69
CA ALA A 14 -5.57 8.51 -8.72
C ALA A 14 -4.41 9.34 -8.15
N ALA A 15 -3.42 8.67 -7.58
CA ALA A 15 -2.28 9.30 -6.93
C ALA A 15 -1.08 8.35 -6.88
N TYR A 16 0.11 8.90 -6.59
CA TYR A 16 1.24 8.08 -6.17
C TYR A 16 0.96 7.50 -4.79
N ALA A 17 1.28 6.22 -4.60
CA ALA A 17 0.95 5.50 -3.37
C ALA A 17 1.56 6.16 -2.12
N ALA A 18 2.86 6.52 -2.16
CA ALA A 18 3.53 7.19 -1.04
C ALA A 18 2.83 8.52 -0.69
N ASP A 19 2.60 9.38 -1.68
CA ASP A 19 1.98 10.70 -1.46
C ASP A 19 0.56 10.58 -0.89
N TYR A 20 -0.22 9.61 -1.37
CA TYR A 20 -1.57 9.36 -0.87
C TYR A 20 -1.53 8.82 0.56
N LEU A 21 -0.70 7.80 0.84
CA LEU A 21 -0.59 7.18 2.15
C LEU A 21 -0.10 8.19 3.20
N SER A 22 0.87 9.05 2.88
CA SER A 22 1.34 10.10 3.79
C SER A 22 0.24 11.11 4.11
N GLN A 23 -0.55 11.52 3.12
CA GLN A 23 -1.67 12.44 3.34
C GLN A 23 -2.80 11.79 4.14
N ALA A 24 -3.11 10.52 3.87
CA ALA A 24 -4.11 9.77 4.61
C ALA A 24 -3.70 9.63 6.09
N ALA A 25 -2.44 9.25 6.36
CA ALA A 25 -1.90 9.17 7.71
C ALA A 25 -1.98 10.52 8.45
N LYS A 26 -1.60 11.63 7.80
CA LYS A 26 -1.71 12.99 8.36
C LYS A 26 -3.14 13.42 8.68
N LYS A 27 -4.13 12.88 7.97
CA LYS A 27 -5.56 13.12 8.21
C LYS A 27 -6.14 12.23 9.33
N GLY A 28 -5.32 11.38 9.94
CA GLY A 28 -5.74 10.44 10.99
C GLY A 28 -6.37 9.16 10.45
N ASN A 29 -6.30 8.91 9.13
CA ASN A 29 -6.75 7.66 8.57
C ASN A 29 -5.74 6.56 8.93
N SER A 30 -6.24 5.43 9.44
CA SER A 30 -5.44 4.25 9.73
C SER A 30 -5.82 3.10 8.81
N ALA A 31 -4.92 2.14 8.66
CA ALA A 31 -5.16 0.90 7.94
C ALA A 31 -4.78 -0.28 8.83
N ASP A 32 -5.73 -1.17 9.12
CA ASP A 32 -5.42 -2.42 9.83
C ASP A 32 -4.58 -3.37 8.96
N ILE A 33 -4.84 -3.37 7.65
CA ILE A 33 -4.21 -4.27 6.67
C ILE A 33 -3.81 -3.44 5.45
N ILE A 34 -2.57 -3.62 4.99
CA ILE A 34 -2.10 -3.11 3.70
C ILE A 34 -1.79 -4.28 2.78
N VAL A 35 -2.30 -4.22 1.55
CA VAL A 35 -2.01 -5.19 0.49
C VAL A 35 -1.14 -4.49 -0.55
N LEU A 36 0.05 -5.03 -0.81
CA LEU A 36 0.99 -4.54 -1.81
C LEU A 36 1.09 -5.55 -2.94
N ASP A 37 0.89 -5.07 -4.17
CA ASP A 37 1.11 -5.84 -5.39
C ASP A 37 2.11 -5.06 -6.25
N SER A 38 3.39 -5.22 -5.94
CA SER A 38 4.46 -4.44 -6.57
C SER A 38 4.82 -5.01 -7.94
N ILE A 39 5.23 -4.15 -8.87
CA ILE A 39 5.91 -4.59 -10.11
C ILE A 39 7.26 -5.24 -9.78
N ARG A 40 7.92 -5.89 -10.77
CA ARG A 40 9.20 -6.63 -10.59
C ARG A 40 10.33 -5.85 -9.91
N ALA A 41 10.29 -4.52 -9.92
CA ALA A 41 11.28 -3.65 -9.27
C ALA A 41 11.10 -3.55 -7.73
N GLY A 42 10.00 -4.06 -7.18
CA GLY A 42 9.61 -3.89 -5.78
C GLY A 42 8.90 -2.55 -5.52
N CYS A 43 8.74 -2.23 -4.25
CA CYS A 43 8.24 -0.95 -3.79
C CYS A 43 9.37 0.09 -3.76
N SER A 44 9.01 1.38 -3.88
CA SER A 44 9.96 2.44 -3.60
C SER A 44 10.16 2.57 -2.08
N GLU A 45 11.35 2.99 -1.67
CA GLU A 45 11.71 3.25 -0.26
C GLU A 45 10.66 4.14 0.43
N LYS A 46 10.23 5.22 -0.25
CA LYS A 46 9.17 6.11 0.24
C LYS A 46 7.85 5.41 0.59
N VAL A 47 7.47 4.35 -0.14
CA VAL A 47 6.26 3.59 0.20
C VAL A 47 6.48 2.78 1.47
N ILE A 48 7.65 2.17 1.61
CA ILE A 48 8.03 1.37 2.80
C ILE A 48 8.08 2.26 4.04
N ASP A 49 8.70 3.44 3.95
CA ASP A 49 8.79 4.42 5.05
C ASP A 49 7.40 4.82 5.55
N VAL A 50 6.52 5.19 4.64
CA VAL A 50 5.17 5.66 5.00
C VAL A 50 4.32 4.53 5.57
N ILE A 51 4.46 3.30 5.07
CA ILE A 51 3.79 2.14 5.66
C ILE A 51 4.28 1.88 7.08
N SER A 52 5.58 2.08 7.34
CA SER A 52 6.18 1.94 8.67
C SER A 52 5.67 3.02 9.64
N GLU A 53 5.33 4.22 9.14
CA GLU A 53 4.66 5.26 9.93
C GLU A 53 3.20 4.92 10.24
N ILE A 54 2.47 4.35 9.27
CA ILE A 54 1.06 3.94 9.43
C ILE A 54 0.91 2.80 10.44
N LYS A 55 1.92 1.92 10.54
CA LYS A 55 1.95 0.76 11.47
C LYS A 55 0.71 -0.13 11.35
N PRO A 56 0.41 -0.67 10.15
CA PRO A 56 -0.70 -1.61 10.00
C PRO A 56 -0.43 -2.87 10.83
N LYS A 57 -1.51 -3.53 11.27
CA LYS A 57 -1.40 -4.81 12.00
C LYS A 57 -0.91 -5.95 11.10
N LYS A 58 -1.11 -5.83 9.79
CA LYS A 58 -0.71 -6.84 8.80
C LYS A 58 -0.36 -6.22 7.45
N ILE A 59 0.70 -6.72 6.83
CA ILE A 59 1.06 -6.43 5.44
C ILE A 59 0.95 -7.74 4.65
N VAL A 60 0.24 -7.71 3.54
CA VAL A 60 0.21 -8.79 2.55
C VAL A 60 0.99 -8.31 1.34
N TYR A 61 2.21 -8.79 1.16
CA TYR A 61 3.08 -8.42 0.05
C TYR A 61 3.06 -9.53 -1.01
N ILE A 62 2.46 -9.22 -2.16
CA ILE A 62 2.45 -10.05 -3.36
C ILE A 62 3.61 -9.58 -4.25
N SER A 63 4.61 -10.45 -4.43
CA SER A 63 5.78 -10.16 -5.26
C SER A 63 5.98 -11.26 -6.31
N CYS A 64 6.34 -10.82 -7.51
CA CYS A 64 6.80 -11.69 -8.59
C CYS A 64 8.34 -11.80 -8.66
N ASN A 65 9.08 -11.10 -7.78
CA ASN A 65 10.53 -11.11 -7.70
C ASN A 65 11.00 -11.22 -6.24
N VAL A 66 11.57 -12.38 -5.89
CA VAL A 66 12.00 -12.69 -4.53
C VAL A 66 13.16 -11.79 -4.07
N SER A 67 14.08 -11.43 -4.96
CA SER A 67 15.23 -10.59 -4.59
C SER A 67 14.82 -9.18 -4.18
N THR A 68 13.89 -8.56 -4.91
CA THR A 68 13.40 -7.21 -4.54
C THR A 68 12.48 -7.27 -3.33
N LEU A 69 11.71 -8.36 -3.16
CA LEU A 69 10.95 -8.58 -1.92
C LEU A 69 11.90 -8.65 -0.71
N ALA A 70 12.98 -9.43 -0.79
CA ALA A 70 13.94 -9.58 0.30
C ALA A 70 14.54 -8.23 0.72
N ARG A 71 14.96 -7.40 -0.26
CA ARG A 71 15.42 -6.03 0.00
C ARG A 71 14.37 -5.18 0.70
N ASP A 72 13.11 -5.28 0.28
CA ASP A 72 12.03 -4.41 0.79
C ASP A 72 11.55 -4.81 2.20
N ILE A 73 11.88 -6.01 2.68
CA ILE A 73 11.47 -6.51 4.01
C ILE A 73 12.63 -6.60 5.02
N GLU A 74 13.85 -6.31 4.57
CA GLU A 74 15.04 -6.13 5.45
C GLU A 74 14.92 -4.85 6.28
#